data_AF-A0A428ZS62-F1
#
_entry.id   AF-A0A428ZS62-F1
#
_cell.length_a   1.000
_cell.length_b   1.000
_cell.length_c   1.000
_cell.angle_alpha   90.00
_cell.angle_beta   90.00
_cell.angle_gamma   90.00
#
_symmetry.space_group_name_H-M   'P 1'
#
loop_
_entity.id
_entity.type
_entity.pdbx_description
1 polymer ?
#
loop_
_entity_poly.entity_id
_entity_poly.type
_entity_poly.pdbx_seq_one_letter_code
_entity_poly.pdbx_strand_id
1 'polypeptide(L)' 'MRALIAAATGLAVALALVLALTAMGSPAGETSPKPLLTTVPAHP' A
#
# COMPACT_ATOMS: atom_id res chain seq x y z
N MET A 1 30.02 1.80 21.62
CA MET A 1 28.70 1.14 21.45
C MET A 1 27.54 2.10 21.11
N ARG A 2 27.82 3.34 20.65
CA ARG A 2 26.76 4.34 20.31
C ARG A 2 26.21 4.16 18.89
N ALA A 3 27.06 3.73 17.97
CA ALA A 3 26.66 3.44 16.59
C ALA A 3 25.64 2.29 16.50
N LEU A 4 25.80 1.24 17.31
CA LEU A 4 24.84 0.12 17.36
C LEU A 4 23.46 0.57 17.85
N ILE A 5 23.42 1.43 18.88
CA ILE A 5 22.16 1.97 19.39
C ILE A 5 21.47 2.81 18.31
N ALA A 6 22.21 3.70 17.63
CA ALA A 6 21.66 4.53 16.55
C ALA A 6 21.13 3.70 15.37
N ALA A 7 21.84 2.61 15.00
CA ALA A 7 21.38 1.70 13.96
C ALA A 7 20.10 0.96 14.37
N ALA A 8 20.03 0.48 15.61
CA ALA A 8 18.86 -0.21 16.14
C ALA A 8 17.64 0.71 16.22
N THR A 9 17.78 1.96 16.67
CA THR A 9 16.67 2.92 16.67
C THR A 9 16.24 3.29 15.25
N GLY A 10 17.18 3.53 14.33
CA GLY A 10 16.85 3.79 12.93
C GLY A 10 16.05 2.64 12.30
N LEU A 11 16.48 1.40 12.53
CA LEU A 11 15.77 0.21 12.06
C LEU A 11 14.36 0.09 12.68
N ALA A 12 14.24 0.29 14.00
CA ALA A 12 12.96 0.22 14.69
C ALA A 12 11.95 1.24 14.15
N VAL A 13 12.40 2.49 13.91
CA VAL A 13 11.56 3.55 13.34
C VAL A 13 11.12 3.21 11.93
N ALA A 14 12.02 2.68 11.08
CA ALA A 14 11.68 2.28 9.72
C ALA A 14 10.62 1.18 9.69
N LEU A 15 10.78 0.15 10.53
CA LEU A 15 9.80 -0.94 10.63
C LEU A 15 8.46 -0.45 11.17
N ALA A 16 8.46 0.40 12.21
CA ALA A 16 7.23 0.99 12.74
C ALA A 16 6.46 1.77 11.67
N LEU A 17 7.17 2.53 10.83
CA LEU A 17 6.58 3.26 9.70
C LEU A 17 5.93 2.32 8.68
N VAL A 18 6.65 1.29 8.24
CA VAL A 18 6.13 0.32 7.26
C VAL A 18 4.88 -0.39 7.82
N LEU A 19 4.92 -0.81 9.09
CA LEU A 19 3.79 -1.47 9.73
C LEU A 19 2.58 -0.53 9.86
N ALA A 20 2.80 0.74 10.23
CA ALA A 20 1.73 1.74 10.30
C ALA A 20 1.07 1.97 8.93
N LEU A 21 1.87 2.15 7.87
CA LEU A 21 1.37 2.30 6.50
C LEU A 21 0.59 1.05 6.05
N THR A 22 1.10 -0.14 6.37
CA THR A 22 0.45 -1.41 6.04
C THR A 22 -0.88 -1.56 6.76
N ALA A 23 -0.95 -1.18 8.03
CA ALA A 23 -2.16 -1.25 8.84
C ALA A 23 -3.26 -0.29 8.35
N MET A 24 -2.89 0.85 7.75
CA MET A 24 -3.87 1.73 7.11
C MET A 24 -4.54 1.08 5.90
N GLY A 25 -3.91 0.08 5.29
CA GLY A 25 -4.45 -0.66 4.15
C GLY A 25 -4.56 0.18 2.88
N SER A 26 -5.01 -0.46 1.80
CA SER A 26 -5.46 0.26 0.61
C SER A 26 -6.92 0.63 0.78
N PRO A 27 -7.37 1.81 0.32
CA PRO A 27 -8.80 2.06 0.18
C PRO A 27 -9.44 0.92 -0.64
N ALA A 28 -10.62 0.49 -0.23
CA ALA A 28 -11.44 -0.42 -1.01
C ALA A 28 -11.78 0.28 -2.34
N GLY A 29 -11.04 -0.08 -3.39
CA GLY A 29 -11.25 0.44 -4.73
C GLY A 29 -12.40 -0.31 -5.38
N GLU A 30 -13.56 0.32 -5.48
CA GLU A 30 -14.65 -0.20 -6.31
C GLU A 30 -14.34 0.09 -7.78
N THR A 31 -14.37 -0.94 -8.61
CA THR A 31 -14.35 -0.74 -10.07
C THR A 31 -15.73 -0.32 -10.55
N SER A 32 -15.81 0.57 -11.54
CA SER A 32 -17.09 0.92 -12.14
C SER A 32 -17.80 -0.33 -12.69
N PRO A 33 -19.08 -0.58 -12.34
CA PRO A 33 -19.85 -1.70 -12.89
C PRO A 33 -20.19 -1.48 -14.37
N LYS A 34 -20.00 -0.26 -14.88
CA LYS A 34 -20.21 0.08 -16.28
C LYS A 34 -18.94 -0.31 -17.07
N PRO A 35 -19.09 -1.01 -18.21
CA PRO A 35 -17.97 -1.30 -19.08
C PRO A 35 -17.21 -0.02 -19.41
N LEU A 36 -15.89 -0.13 -19.53
CA LEU A 36 -15.06 1.00 -19.95
C LEU A 36 -15.57 1.50 -21.30
N LEU A 37 -15.39 2.79 -21.58
CA LEU A 37 -15.75 3.36 -22.89
C LEU A 37 -14.90 2.76 -24.04
N THR A 38 -13.94 1.90 -23.71
CA THR A 38 -13.12 1.10 -24.62
C THR A 38 -13.51 -0.38 -24.64
N THR A 39 -14.44 -0.83 -23.80
CA THR A 39 -14.93 -2.20 -23.83
C THR A 39 -15.70 -2.43 -25.12
N VAL A 40 -15.28 -3.45 -25.87
CA VAL A 40 -15.98 -3.90 -27.07
C VAL A 40 -17.36 -4.43 -26.64
N PRO A 41 -18.46 -4.01 -27.30
CA PRO A 41 -19.79 -4.51 -27.02
C PRO A 41 -19.85 -6.04 -27.19
N ALA A 42 -20.60 -6.71 -26.31
CA ALA A 42 -20.91 -8.13 -26.48
C ALA A 42 -21.56 -8.32 -27.86
N HIS A 43 -20.96 -9.16 -28.70
CA HIS A 43 -21.54 -9.53 -29.99
C HIS A 43 -22.78 -10.41 -29.75
N PRO A 44 -23.79 -10.33 -30.65
CA PRO A 44 -24.97 -11.19 -30.60
C PRO A 44 -24.62 -12.68 -30.77
#